data_AF-A0A9E6B0A3-F1
#
_entry.id   AF-A0A9E6B0A3-F1
#
_cell.length_a   1.000
_cell.length_b   1.000
_cell.length_c   1.000
_cell.angle_alpha   90.00
_cell.angle_beta   90.00
_cell.angle_gamma   90.00
#
_symmetry.space_group_name_H-M   'P 1'
#
loop_
_entity.id
_entity.type
_entity.pdbx_description
1 polymer ?
#
loop_
_entity_poly.entity_id
_entity_poly.type
_entity_poly.pdbx_seq_one_letter_code
_entity_poly.pdbx_strand_id
1 'polypeptide(L)'
;MHNLDLLAKKFGEASIRYCQEHNFEKTNDWVLMKLQEEVGELFQAYLMKTGRARNKGQSQAELEDMFACELADVFGMLMVLISETDIDINAYLTKKWKFNPDL
;
A
#
# COMPACT_ATOMS: atom_id res chain seq x y z
N MET A 1 -17.72 13.19 3.80
CA MET A 1 -16.37 12.63 3.66
C MET A 1 -16.56 11.12 3.62
N HIS A 2 -16.16 10.49 2.51
CA HIS A 2 -16.39 9.08 2.23
C HIS A 2 -15.54 8.20 3.17
N ASN A 3 -15.90 6.93 3.34
CA ASN A 3 -15.14 6.00 4.20
C ASN A 3 -13.70 5.82 3.71
N LEU A 4 -13.49 5.85 2.40
CA LEU A 4 -12.17 5.72 1.78
C LEU A 4 -11.30 6.96 2.07
N ASP A 5 -11.88 8.16 2.12
CA ASP A 5 -11.16 9.39 2.45
C ASP A 5 -10.64 9.35 3.89
N LEU A 6 -11.49 8.87 4.81
CA LEU A 6 -11.12 8.66 6.21
C LEU A 6 -9.98 7.66 6.36
N LEU A 7 -10.00 6.58 5.57
CA LEU A 7 -8.96 5.57 5.58
C LEU A 7 -7.65 6.11 5.01
N ALA A 8 -7.69 6.77 3.84
CA ALA A 8 -6.53 7.41 3.23
C ALA A 8 -5.86 8.39 4.19
N LYS A 9 -6.65 9.23 4.89
CA LYS A 9 -6.13 10.15 5.90
C LYS A 9 -5.36 9.45 7.01
N LYS A 10 -5.86 8.32 7.52
CA LYS A 10 -5.17 7.54 8.58
C LYS A 10 -3.82 6.99 8.11
N PHE A 11 -3.77 6.49 6.87
CA PHE A 11 -2.51 6.05 6.26
C PHE A 11 -1.54 7.21 6.04
N GLY A 12 -2.02 8.35 5.55
CA GLY A 12 -1.23 9.58 5.43
C GLY A 12 -0.60 10.00 6.77
N GLU A 13 -1.39 10.04 7.85
CA GLU A 13 -0.90 10.33 9.20
C GLU A 13 0.13 9.29 9.71
N ALA A 14 -0.06 8.01 9.40
CA ALA A 14 0.91 6.98 9.74
C ALA A 14 2.23 7.15 8.99
N SER A 15 2.18 7.50 7.70
CA SER A 15 3.38 7.75 6.90
C SER A 15 4.18 8.95 7.42
N ILE A 16 3.51 10.00 7.91
CA ILE A 16 4.18 11.16 8.52
C ILE A 16 4.95 10.75 9.78
N ARG A 17 4.33 9.93 10.65
CA ARG A 17 5.02 9.42 11.85
C ARG A 17 6.26 8.61 11.50
N TYR A 18 6.15 7.74 10.50
CA TYR A 18 7.28 6.97 10.00
C TYR A 18 8.44 7.87 9.53
N CYS A 19 8.14 8.89 8.71
CA CYS A 19 9.15 9.83 8.24
C CYS A 19 9.82 10.62 9.39
N GLN A 20 9.05 10.99 10.41
CA GLN A 20 9.56 11.66 11.62
C GLN A 20 10.49 10.75 12.43
N GLU A 21 10.09 9.49 12.64
CA GLU A 21 10.88 8.48 13.36
C GLU A 21 12.21 8.19 12.67
N HIS A 22 12.21 8.18 11.33
CA HIS A 22 13.39 7.92 10.51
C HIS A 22 14.12 9.18 10.02
N ASN A 23 13.70 10.36 10.46
CA ASN A 23 14.31 11.67 10.21
C ASN A 23 14.58 11.97 8.73
N PHE A 24 13.57 11.77 7.87
CA PHE A 24 13.63 12.17 6.47
C PHE A 24 12.35 12.87 6.03
N GLU A 25 12.43 13.66 4.96
CA GLU A 25 11.30 14.41 4.41
C GLU A 25 10.44 13.52 3.49
N LYS A 26 9.12 13.56 3.71
CA LYS A 26 8.16 12.92 2.83
C LYS A 26 7.90 13.78 1.60
N THR A 27 8.58 13.51 0.49
CA THR A 27 8.32 14.14 -0.80
C THR A 27 7.32 13.33 -1.63
N ASN A 28 6.68 13.96 -2.62
CA ASN A 28 5.80 13.26 -3.56
C ASN A 28 6.55 12.15 -4.33
N ASP A 29 7.79 12.43 -4.72
CA ASP A 29 8.66 11.45 -5.38
C ASP A 29 8.94 10.26 -4.46
N TRP A 30 9.18 10.51 -3.17
CA TRP A 30 9.38 9.44 -2.18
C TRP A 30 8.14 8.55 -2.06
N VAL A 31 6.93 9.12 -2.02
CA VAL A 31 5.69 8.33 -1.95
C VAL A 31 5.56 7.40 -3.15
N LEU A 32 5.82 7.90 -4.36
CA LEU A 32 5.74 7.10 -5.57
C LEU A 32 6.84 6.01 -5.62
N MET A 33 8.07 6.35 -5.22
CA MET A 33 9.17 5.39 -5.16
C MET A 33 8.91 4.29 -4.13
N LYS A 34 8.41 4.63 -2.93
CA LYS A 34 8.05 3.59 -1.96
C LYS A 34 6.91 2.72 -2.43
N LEU A 35 5.87 3.26 -3.06
CA LEU A 35 4.84 2.42 -3.69
C LEU A 35 5.44 1.43 -4.70
N GLN A 36 6.42 1.85 -5.50
CA GLN A 36 7.11 0.97 -6.44
C GLN A 36 7.99 -0.08 -5.74
N GLU A 37 8.62 0.27 -4.61
CA GLU A 37 9.36 -0.66 -3.76
C GLU A 37 8.43 -1.74 -3.19
N GLU A 38 7.31 -1.36 -2.54
CA GLU A 38 6.34 -2.31 -1.97
C GLU A 38 5.77 -3.26 -3.03
N VAL A 39 5.50 -2.76 -4.24
CA VAL A 39 5.05 -3.61 -5.34
C VAL A 39 6.13 -4.64 -5.72
N GLY A 40 7.40 -4.27 -5.69
CA GLY A 40 8.51 -5.20 -5.91
C GLY A 40 8.59 -6.28 -4.83
N GLU A 41 8.43 -5.89 -3.57
CA GLU A 41 8.44 -6.81 -2.42
C GLU A 41 7.24 -7.76 -2.44
N LEU A 42 6.04 -7.26 -2.78
CA LEU A 42 4.85 -8.06 -3.03
C LEU A 42 5.07 -9.11 -4.12
N PHE A 43 5.72 -8.74 -5.23
CA PHE A 43 6.06 -9.69 -6.30
C PHE A 43 7.03 -10.76 -5.79
N GLN A 44 8.06 -10.37 -5.04
CA GLN A 44 9.00 -11.32 -4.46
C GLN A 44 8.29 -12.30 -3.50
N ALA A 45 7.50 -11.79 -2.56
CA ALA A 45 6.76 -12.61 -1.60
C ALA A 45 5.78 -13.56 -2.31
N TYR A 46 5.05 -13.08 -3.32
CA TYR A 46 4.14 -13.90 -4.12
C TYR A 46 4.87 -15.02 -4.87
N LEU A 47 6.03 -14.73 -5.49
CA LEU A 47 6.83 -15.73 -6.18
C LEU A 47 7.41 -16.78 -5.21
N MET A 48 7.85 -16.37 -4.02
CA MET A 48 8.33 -17.30 -2.99
C MET A 48 7.19 -18.19 -2.49
N LYS A 49 6.04 -17.60 -2.12
CA LYS A 49 4.82 -18.30 -1.67
C LYS A 49 4.30 -19.34 -2.67
N THR A 50 4.51 -19.09 -3.97
CA THR A 50 4.01 -19.96 -5.05
C THR A 50 5.08 -20.90 -5.61
N GLY A 51 6.26 -21.00 -4.97
CA GLY A 51 7.33 -21.91 -5.38
C GLY A 51 8.07 -21.51 -6.66
N ARG A 52 7.93 -20.26 -7.10
CA ARG A 52 8.59 -19.71 -8.31
C ARG A 52 9.85 -18.91 -7.98
N ALA A 53 10.20 -18.78 -6.71
CA ALA A 53 11.45 -18.22 -6.22
C ALA A 53 11.96 -19.05 -5.03
N ARG A 54 13.24 -18.87 -4.67
CA ARG A 54 13.83 -19.52 -3.50
C ARG A 54 13.08 -19.07 -2.24
N ASN A 55 12.57 -20.01 -1.44
CA ASN A 55 11.89 -19.73 -0.17
C ASN A 55 12.85 -19.23 0.93
N LYS A 56 14.17 -19.21 0.70
CA LYS A 56 15.20 -18.72 1.64
C LYS A 56 15.12 -19.37 3.03
N GLY A 57 14.68 -20.64 3.10
CA GLY A 57 14.55 -21.37 4.37
C GLY A 57 13.29 -21.06 5.17
N GLN A 58 12.38 -20.23 4.63
CA GLN A 58 11.08 -19.95 5.25
C GLN A 58 10.12 -21.14 5.10
N SER A 59 9.33 -21.36 6.14
CA SER A 59 8.18 -22.26 6.16
C SER A 59 7.01 -21.69 5.35
N GLN A 60 6.03 -22.55 5.04
CA GLN A 60 4.85 -22.11 4.29
C GLN A 60 4.05 -21.03 5.01
N ALA A 61 3.95 -21.10 6.34
CA ALA A 61 3.25 -20.12 7.15
C ALA A 61 3.97 -18.76 7.13
N GLU A 62 5.30 -18.75 7.21
CA GLU A 62 6.10 -17.52 7.10
C GLU A 62 5.96 -16.89 5.71
N LEU A 63 5.94 -17.70 4.63
CA LEU A 63 5.71 -17.18 3.28
C LEU A 63 4.31 -16.58 3.09
N GLU A 64 3.30 -17.13 3.77
CA GLU A 64 1.95 -16.60 3.78
C GLU A 64 1.86 -15.27 4.53
N ASP A 65 2.51 -15.18 5.69
CA ASP A 65 2.60 -13.96 6.49
C ASP A 65 3.33 -12.86 5.74
N MET A 66 4.51 -13.15 5.18
CA MET A 66 5.26 -12.21 4.34
C MET A 66 4.39 -11.66 3.22
N PHE A 67 3.70 -12.53 2.46
CA PHE A 67 2.82 -12.08 1.38
C PHE A 67 1.68 -11.18 1.89
N ALA A 68 1.10 -11.47 3.05
CA ALA A 68 0.04 -10.67 3.63
C ALA A 68 0.55 -9.28 4.07
N CYS A 69 1.75 -9.21 4.67
CA CYS A 69 2.41 -7.96 5.03
C CYS A 69 2.66 -7.08 3.79
N GLU A 70 3.30 -7.62 2.74
CA GLU A 70 3.57 -6.86 1.52
C GLU A 70 2.27 -6.40 0.82
N LEU A 71 1.20 -7.20 0.90
CA LEU A 71 -0.10 -6.82 0.36
C LEU A 71 -0.69 -5.62 1.13
N ALA A 72 -0.52 -5.61 2.45
CA ALA A 72 -0.93 -4.50 3.30
C ALA A 72 -0.09 -3.24 3.03
N ASP A 73 1.21 -3.39 2.77
CA ASP A 73 2.11 -2.27 2.48
C ASP A 73 1.80 -1.63 1.12
N VAL A 74 1.58 -2.42 0.06
CA VAL A 74 1.11 -1.91 -1.23
C VAL A 74 -0.23 -1.18 -1.09
N PHE A 75 -1.17 -1.75 -0.33
CA PHE A 75 -2.45 -1.10 -0.07
C PHE A 75 -2.27 0.21 0.69
N GLY A 76 -1.44 0.21 1.74
CA GLY A 76 -1.14 1.36 2.57
C GLY A 76 -0.49 2.48 1.78
N MET A 77 0.53 2.19 0.99
CA MET A 77 1.20 3.20 0.15
C MET A 77 0.31 3.74 -0.97
N LEU A 78 -0.62 2.94 -1.50
CA LEU A 78 -1.65 3.45 -2.42
C LEU A 78 -2.61 4.41 -1.70
N MET A 79 -2.98 4.13 -0.45
CA MET A 79 -3.79 5.03 0.38
C MET A 79 -3.05 6.33 0.74
N VAL A 80 -1.74 6.24 1.04
CA VAL A 80 -0.87 7.42 1.23
C VAL A 80 -0.85 8.26 -0.04
N LEU A 81 -0.66 7.64 -1.21
CA LEU A 81 -0.68 8.37 -2.48
C LEU A 81 -2.02 9.09 -2.69
N ILE A 82 -3.15 8.43 -2.40
CA ILE A 82 -4.47 9.07 -2.47
C ILE A 82 -4.54 10.27 -1.52
N SER A 83 -4.07 10.14 -0.28
CA SER A 83 -4.15 11.23 0.71
C SER A 83 -3.32 12.46 0.36
N GLU A 84 -2.29 12.31 -0.49
CA GLU A 84 -1.45 13.42 -0.96
C GLU A 84 -1.96 14.05 -2.27
N THR A 85 -3.06 13.55 -2.84
CA THR A 85 -3.63 14.05 -4.10
C THR A 85 -4.97 14.73 -3.90
N ASP A 86 -5.29 15.70 -4.75
CA ASP A 86 -6.62 16.33 -4.81
C ASP A 86 -7.65 15.51 -5.63
N ILE A 87 -7.40 14.21 -5.82
CA ILE A 87 -8.26 13.35 -6.66
C ILE A 87 -9.41 12.81 -5.82
N ASP A 88 -10.64 13.07 -6.26
CA ASP A 88 -11.84 12.41 -5.72
C ASP A 88 -11.90 10.95 -6.19
N ILE A 89 -11.21 10.08 -5.46
CA ILE A 89 -11.11 8.67 -5.79
C ILE A 89 -12.49 7.98 -5.77
N ASN A 90 -13.43 8.41 -4.92
CA ASN A 90 -14.76 7.83 -4.81
C ASN A 90 -15.59 8.09 -6.09
N ALA A 91 -15.51 9.30 -6.64
CA ALA A 91 -16.11 9.61 -7.94
C ALA A 91 -15.50 8.75 -9.06
N TYR A 92 -14.19 8.51 -9.03
CA TYR A 92 -13.51 7.67 -10.03
C TYR A 92 -13.80 6.17 -9.87
N LEU A 93 -14.01 5.67 -8.64
CA LEU A 93 -14.50 4.31 -8.41
C LEU A 93 -15.89 4.13 -9.01
N THR A 94 -16.81 5.07 -8.75
CA THR A 94 -18.15 5.06 -9.35
C THR A 94 -18.09 5.15 -10.88
N LYS A 95 -17.25 6.05 -11.41
CA LYS A 95 -17.12 6.28 -12.85
C LYS A 95 -16.50 5.07 -13.59
N LYS A 96 -15.39 4.53 -13.07
CA LYS A 96 -14.56 3.51 -13.73
C LYS A 96 -14.98 2.09 -13.37
N TRP A 97 -15.21 1.82 -12.09
CA TRP A 97 -15.51 0.48 -11.55
C TRP A 97 -17.00 0.23 -11.33
N LYS A 98 -17.85 1.25 -11.51
CA LYS A 98 -19.32 1.15 -11.51
C LYS A 98 -19.94 0.66 -10.19
N PHE A 99 -19.26 0.90 -9.07
CA PHE A 99 -19.81 0.69 -7.72
C PHE A 99 -19.59 1.92 -6.85
N ASN A 100 -20.44 2.11 -5.84
CA ASN A 100 -20.29 3.17 -4.82
C ASN A 100 -19.60 2.58 -3.58
N PRO A 101 -18.44 3.10 -3.16
CA PRO A 101 -17.71 2.57 -1.99
C PRO A 101 -18.39 2.82 -0.64
N ASP A 102 -19.41 3.68 -0.57
CA ASP A 102 -20.15 3.97 0.67
C ASP A 102 -21.46 3.19 0.83
N LEU A 103 -21.85 2.39 -0.18
CA LEU A 103 -23.07 1.56 -0.14
C LEU A 103 -22.80 0.15 0.38
#